data_AF-A0A7X6YER9-F1
#
_entry.id   AF-A0A7X6YER9-F1
#
_cell.length_a   1.000
_cell.length_b   1.000
_cell.length_c   1.000
_cell.angle_alpha   90.00
_cell.angle_beta   90.00
_cell.angle_gamma   90.00
#
_symmetry.space_group_name_H-M   'P 1'
#
loop_
_entity.id
_entity.type
_entity.pdbx_description
1 polymer ?
#
loop_
_entity_poly.entity_id
_entity_poly.type
_entity_poly.pdbx_seq_one_letter_code
_entity_poly.pdbx_strand_id
1 'polypeptide(L)' 'MQATFRFTFGPWNIHEGADPFGPSVRDTLSFAQKLKQFKPLGFDGVQFHDDDAVPDMNDLDSAAITQKARALKNMLDG' A
#
# COMPACT_ATOMS: atom_id res chain seq x y z
N MET A 1 0.85 -14.75 -30.47
CA MET A 1 1.48 -14.67 -29.13
C MET A 1 0.39 -14.31 -28.14
N GLN A 2 0.28 -15.03 -27.01
CA GLN A 2 -0.63 -14.61 -25.94
C GLN A 2 -0.03 -13.39 -25.23
N ALA A 3 -0.85 -12.44 -24.81
CA ALA A 3 -0.38 -11.27 -24.08
C ALA A 3 0.05 -11.66 -22.67
N THR A 4 1.20 -11.14 -22.21
CA THR A 4 1.60 -11.23 -20.81
C THR A 4 0.94 -10.09 -20.04
N PHE A 5 -0.02 -10.41 -19.17
CA PHE A 5 -0.65 -9.44 -18.29
C PHE A 5 0.26 -9.13 -17.10
N ARG A 6 0.21 -7.88 -16.64
CA ARG A 6 0.87 -7.44 -15.41
C ARG A 6 -0.19 -6.88 -14.47
N PHE A 7 -0.41 -7.53 -13.35
CA PHE A 7 -1.43 -7.11 -12.39
C PHE A 7 -0.79 -6.31 -11.26
N THR A 8 -1.45 -5.23 -10.87
CA THR A 8 -1.03 -4.40 -9.72
C THR A 8 -2.20 -4.17 -8.79
N PHE A 9 -1.91 -3.80 -7.56
CA PHE A 9 -2.94 -3.42 -6.59
C PHE A 9 -2.46 -2.27 -5.71
N GLY A 10 -3.41 -1.55 -5.11
CA GLY A 10 -3.15 -0.59 -4.04
C GLY A 10 -3.54 -1.15 -2.68
N PRO A 11 -2.82 -0.85 -1.59
CA PRO A 11 -3.19 -1.28 -0.24
C PRO A 11 -4.64 -0.93 0.16
N TRP A 12 -5.18 0.18 -0.38
CA TRP A 12 -6.57 0.61 -0.17
C TRP A 12 -7.62 -0.35 -0.77
N ASN A 13 -7.25 -1.23 -1.71
CA ASN A 13 -8.17 -2.26 -2.20
C ASN A 13 -8.56 -3.25 -1.08
N ILE A 14 -7.66 -3.46 -0.12
CA ILE A 14 -7.91 -4.25 1.09
C ILE A 14 -8.44 -3.32 2.20
N HIS A 15 -9.59 -2.70 1.93
CA HIS A 15 -10.30 -1.80 2.84
C HIS A 15 -11.10 -2.57 3.91
N GLU A 16 -11.54 -1.91 4.98
CA GLU A 16 -12.36 -2.54 6.04
C GLU A 16 -13.87 -2.50 5.73
N GLY A 17 -14.27 -1.64 4.79
CA GLY A 17 -15.65 -1.53 4.32
C GLY A 17 -16.51 -0.49 5.02
N ALA A 18 -15.92 0.37 5.85
CA ALA A 18 -16.63 1.53 6.38
C ALA A 18 -17.12 2.46 5.25
N ASP A 19 -18.26 3.10 5.47
CA ASP A 19 -18.81 4.11 4.57
C ASP A 19 -19.51 5.22 5.39
N PRO A 20 -20.04 6.29 4.77
CA PRO A 20 -20.68 7.39 5.53
C PRO A 20 -21.88 7.00 6.41
N PHE A 21 -22.47 5.82 6.19
CA PHE A 21 -23.68 5.34 6.87
C PHE A 21 -23.46 4.04 7.66
N GLY A 22 -22.27 3.44 7.61
CA GLY A 22 -21.98 2.15 8.22
C GLY A 22 -20.55 2.04 8.77
N PRO A 23 -20.36 1.28 9.88
CA PRO A 23 -19.04 1.05 10.45
C PRO A 23 -18.19 0.11 9.57
N SER A 24 -16.91 -0.05 9.92
CA SER A 24 -16.09 -1.14 9.39
C SER A 24 -16.75 -2.50 9.62
N VAL A 25 -16.68 -3.39 8.62
CA VAL A 25 -17.30 -4.73 8.65
C VAL A 25 -16.28 -5.86 8.49
N ARG A 26 -14.99 -5.53 8.35
CA ARG A 26 -13.87 -6.46 8.25
C ARG A 26 -12.80 -6.08 9.27
N ASP A 27 -12.07 -7.08 9.75
CA ASP A 27 -10.93 -6.87 10.64
C ASP A 27 -9.83 -6.05 9.98
N THR A 28 -9.13 -5.25 10.79
CA THR A 28 -7.98 -4.46 10.36
C THR A 28 -6.81 -5.37 9.99
N LEU A 29 -6.23 -5.11 8.82
CA LEU A 29 -4.89 -5.59 8.46
C LEU A 29 -3.92 -4.43 8.53
N SER A 30 -2.80 -4.61 9.23
CA SER A 30 -1.71 -3.64 9.21
C SER A 30 -1.19 -3.44 7.79
N PHE A 31 -0.64 -2.26 7.52
CA PHE A 31 -0.05 -1.93 6.22
C PHE A 31 0.99 -2.97 5.77
N ALA A 32 1.88 -3.40 6.66
CA ALA A 32 2.86 -4.44 6.38
C ALA A 32 2.23 -5.80 6.07
N GLN A 33 1.11 -6.16 6.73
CA GLN A 33 0.36 -7.37 6.38
C GLN A 33 -0.22 -7.27 4.97
N LYS A 34 -0.80 -6.12 4.58
CA LYS A 34 -1.32 -5.90 3.23
C LYS A 34 -0.23 -6.03 2.17
N LEU A 35 0.93 -5.42 2.39
CA LEU A 35 2.08 -5.52 1.47
C LEU A 35 2.64 -6.94 1.36
N LYS A 36 2.58 -7.77 2.40
CA LYS A 36 3.03 -9.17 2.28
C LYS A 36 2.13 -10.04 1.39
N GLN A 37 0.90 -9.61 1.09
CA GLN A 37 -0.05 -10.43 0.32
C GLN A 37 0.19 -10.38 -1.20
N PHE A 38 0.91 -9.39 -1.74
CA PHE A 38 0.91 -9.16 -3.19
C PHE A 38 1.64 -10.24 -4.00
N LYS A 39 2.84 -10.66 -3.55
CA LYS A 39 3.59 -11.73 -4.23
C LYS A 39 2.83 -13.06 -4.17
N PRO A 40 2.31 -13.52 -3.02
CA PRO A 40 1.50 -14.75 -2.94
C PRO A 40 0.25 -14.76 -3.83
N LEU A 41 -0.38 -13.59 -4.04
CA LEU A 41 -1.58 -13.46 -4.85
C LEU A 41 -1.30 -13.28 -6.35
N GLY A 42 -0.02 -13.23 -6.77
CA GLY A 42 0.37 -13.15 -8.18
C GLY A 42 0.39 -11.73 -8.77
N PHE A 43 0.49 -10.69 -7.94
CA PHE A 43 0.64 -9.32 -8.42
C PHE A 43 2.10 -8.99 -8.75
N ASP A 44 2.30 -8.24 -9.82
CA ASP A 44 3.59 -7.77 -10.35
C ASP A 44 4.06 -6.45 -9.75
N GLY A 45 3.17 -5.73 -9.05
CA GLY A 45 3.49 -4.42 -8.49
C GLY A 45 2.46 -3.89 -7.49
N VAL A 46 2.89 -2.86 -6.77
CA VAL A 46 2.09 -2.16 -5.75
C VAL A 46 2.00 -0.69 -6.11
N GLN A 47 0.81 -0.12 -5.96
CA GLN A 47 0.53 1.30 -6.13
C GLN A 47 0.35 1.95 -4.76
N PHE A 48 0.67 3.23 -4.65
CA PHE A 48 0.56 4.00 -3.42
C PHE A 48 -0.05 5.36 -3.73
N HIS A 49 -0.95 5.86 -2.87
CA HIS A 49 -1.10 7.30 -2.72
C HIS A 49 0.16 7.87 -2.03
N ASP A 50 0.31 9.18 -2.07
CA ASP A 50 1.40 9.87 -1.40
C ASP A 50 1.42 9.60 0.11
N ASP A 51 0.25 9.65 0.75
CA ASP A 51 0.06 9.37 2.17
C ASP A 51 0.18 7.88 2.55
N ASP A 52 -0.16 6.96 1.64
CA ASP A 52 0.16 5.53 1.79
C ASP A 52 1.69 5.31 1.84
N ALA A 53 2.43 6.02 0.99
CA ALA A 53 3.87 5.86 0.88
C ALA A 53 4.65 6.62 1.97
N VAL A 54 4.17 7.81 2.32
CA VAL A 54 4.78 8.75 3.26
C VAL A 54 3.66 9.37 4.11
N PRO A 55 3.32 8.75 5.25
CA PRO A 55 2.33 9.30 6.15
C PRO A 55 2.71 10.69 6.66
N ASP A 56 1.70 11.55 6.78
CA ASP A 56 1.79 12.93 7.25
C ASP A 56 2.71 13.82 6.39
N MET A 57 2.77 13.56 5.08
CA MET A 57 3.72 14.22 4.16
C MET A 57 3.69 15.76 4.23
N ASN A 58 2.52 16.37 4.49
CA ASN A 58 2.37 17.82 4.60
C ASN A 58 3.13 18.44 5.79
N ASP A 59 3.45 17.63 6.81
CA ASP A 59 4.13 18.08 8.03
C ASP A 59 5.64 17.76 8.02
N LEU A 60 6.18 17.30 6.89
CA LEU A 60 7.56 16.83 6.76
C LEU A 60 8.40 17.73 5.87
N ASP A 61 9.68 17.84 6.19
CA ASP A 61 10.67 18.38 5.26
C ASP A 61 11.10 17.34 4.21
N SER A 62 11.83 17.79 3.19
CA SER A 62 12.26 16.93 2.09
C SER A 62 13.18 15.79 2.52
N ALA A 63 13.96 15.97 3.59
CA ALA A 63 14.85 14.94 4.10
C ALA A 63 14.04 13.82 4.78
N ALA A 64 13.06 14.18 5.61
CA ALA A 64 12.16 13.25 6.28
C ALA A 64 11.29 12.49 5.27
N ILE A 65 10.76 13.16 4.23
CA ILE A 65 10.03 12.52 3.13
C ILE A 65 10.90 11.46 2.45
N THR A 66 12.13 11.81 2.11
CA THR A 66 13.08 10.88 1.45
C THR A 66 13.40 9.68 2.34
N GLN A 67 13.56 9.91 3.65
CA GLN A 67 13.83 8.85 4.62
C GLN A 67 12.65 7.88 4.73
N LYS A 68 11.42 8.39 4.85
CA LYS A 68 10.20 7.56 4.92
C LYS A 68 9.98 6.76 3.62
N ALA A 69 10.15 7.38 2.46
CA ALA A 69 10.06 6.68 1.17
C ALA A 69 11.11 5.56 1.04
N ARG A 70 12.33 5.77 1.55
CA ARG A 70 13.36 4.72 1.59
C ARG A 70 12.99 3.57 2.52
N ALA A 71 12.35 3.85 3.66
CA ALA A 71 11.87 2.83 4.57
C ALA A 71 10.80 1.94 3.91
N LEU A 72 9.87 2.53 3.15
CA LEU A 72 8.90 1.78 2.36
C LEU A 72 9.60 0.89 1.32
N LYS A 73 10.58 1.43 0.59
CA LYS A 73 11.35 0.64 -0.39
C LYS A 73 12.00 -0.59 0.25
N ASN A 74 12.64 -0.41 1.41
CA ASN A 74 13.27 -1.52 2.14
C ASN A 74 12.25 -2.59 2.55
N MET A 75 11.01 -2.21 2.87
CA MET A 75 9.93 -3.16 3.18
C MET A 75 9.50 -3.97 1.94
N LEU A 76 9.58 -3.38 0.74
CA LEU A 76 9.26 -4.05 -0.53
C LEU A 76 10.39 -4.94 -1.07
N ASP A 77 11.63 -4.57 -0.77
CA ASP A 77 12.84 -5.33 -1.17
C ASP A 77 13.06 -6.60 -0.32
N GLY A 78 12.43 -6.68 0.85
CA GLY A 78 12.42 -7.88 1.72
C GLY A 78 11.65 -9.06 1.15
#